data_AF-A0A1I7MTR5-F1
#
_entry.id   AF-A0A1I7MTR5-F1
#
_cell.length_a   1.000
_cell.length_b   1.000
_cell.length_c   1.000
_cell.angle_alpha   90.00
_cell.angle_beta   90.00
_cell.angle_gamma   90.00
#
_symmetry.space_group_name_H-M   'P 1'
#
loop_
_entity.id
_entity.type
_entity.pdbx_description
1 polymer ?
#
loop_
_entity_poly.entity_id
_entity_poly.type
_entity_poly.pdbx_seq_one_letter_code
_entity_poly.pdbx_strand_id
1 'polypeptide(L)'
;MRRRRCWPSGESTSGIAWKRVTCSCASRHRKFTRELMAQELGVTLLISRGVRLLTASGDDLTASDDPTRKMMRQIAGAFAEYEKARLVSKLRHARDRLRETGVKVEGRKSHAEKRPEVVKEARRLRRAGFSYDKVAEMLAGKGHLNERGQRFNAKSVRAMMPKSERRARTPSVDIEPA
;
A
#
# COMPACT_ATOMS: atom_id res chain seq x y z
N MET A 1 -14.95 -13.73 13.24
CA MET A 1 -14.86 -14.93 12.38
C MET A 1 -15.81 -16.00 12.91
N ARG A 2 -17.00 -16.16 12.32
CA ARG A 2 -17.89 -17.30 12.65
C ARG A 2 -17.65 -18.40 11.61
N ARG A 3 -17.05 -19.51 12.01
CA ARG A 3 -16.99 -20.75 11.22
C ARG A 3 -18.40 -21.35 11.17
N ARG A 4 -19.21 -21.02 10.17
CA ARG A 4 -20.40 -21.82 9.87
C ARG A 4 -19.94 -23.04 9.07
N ARG A 5 -20.05 -24.22 9.67
CA ARG A 5 -19.95 -25.50 8.95
C ARG A 5 -21.22 -25.64 8.13
N CYS A 6 -21.11 -25.57 6.81
CA CYS A 6 -22.18 -25.98 5.91
C CYS A 6 -21.99 -27.48 5.68
N TRP A 7 -22.82 -28.31 6.33
CA TRP A 7 -22.96 -29.72 5.97
C TRP A 7 -24.07 -29.83 4.92
N PRO A 8 -23.90 -30.61 3.83
CA PRO A 8 -25.01 -30.92 2.96
C PRO A 8 -25.91 -31.96 3.65
N SER A 9 -27.16 -31.58 3.90
CA SER A 9 -28.24 -32.49 4.26
C SER A 9 -28.74 -33.17 2.96
N GLY A 10 -28.25 -34.38 2.70
CA GLY A 10 -28.71 -35.20 1.57
C GLY A 10 -27.88 -36.48 1.50
N GLU A 11 -28.53 -37.62 1.73
CA GLU A 11 -27.95 -38.96 1.65
C GLU A 11 -27.46 -39.24 0.22
N SER A 12 -26.19 -39.64 0.07
CA SER A 12 -25.69 -40.23 -1.17
C SER A 12 -25.01 -41.57 -0.88
N THR A 13 -25.75 -42.64 -1.11
CA THR A 13 -25.24 -43.99 -1.34
C THR A 13 -24.47 -44.02 -2.66
N SER A 14 -23.20 -43.64 -2.62
CA SER A 14 -22.19 -44.07 -3.61
C SER A 14 -20.81 -43.64 -3.13
N GLY A 15 -19.94 -44.64 -2.96
CA GLY A 15 -18.59 -44.49 -2.45
C GLY A 15 -17.71 -43.63 -3.35
N ILE A 16 -17.59 -42.35 -3.02
CA ILE A 16 -16.51 -41.49 -3.51
C ILE A 16 -15.76 -40.96 -2.29
N ALA A 17 -14.52 -41.40 -2.16
CA ALA A 17 -13.59 -40.99 -1.13
C ALA A 17 -13.54 -39.46 -1.02
N TRP A 18 -13.87 -38.96 0.18
CA TRP A 18 -13.86 -37.54 0.52
C TRP A 18 -12.43 -36.99 0.44
N LYS A 19 -11.96 -36.63 -0.76
CA LYS A 19 -10.82 -35.72 -0.91
C LYS A 19 -11.27 -34.35 -0.41
N ARG A 20 -11.07 -34.14 0.89
CA ARG A 20 -11.02 -32.88 1.64
C ARG A 20 -11.49 -31.68 0.80
N VAL A 21 -12.81 -31.51 0.68
CA VAL A 21 -13.44 -30.38 0.00
C VAL A 21 -13.03 -29.12 0.75
N THR A 22 -11.97 -28.48 0.28
CA THR A 22 -11.46 -27.25 0.87
C THR A 22 -12.34 -26.14 0.32
N CYS A 23 -13.51 -25.96 0.95
CA CYS A 23 -14.43 -24.89 0.63
C CYS A 23 -13.77 -23.56 1.02
N SER A 24 -13.08 -22.93 0.06
CA SER A 24 -12.62 -21.56 0.19
C SER A 24 -13.79 -20.65 -0.12
N CYS A 25 -14.58 -20.28 0.89
CA CYS A 25 -15.63 -19.29 0.75
C CYS A 25 -15.01 -17.92 0.42
N ALA A 26 -14.76 -17.66 -0.87
CA ALA A 26 -14.47 -16.31 -1.34
C ALA A 26 -15.79 -15.53 -1.30
N SER A 27 -15.84 -14.47 -0.49
CA SER A 27 -17.03 -13.62 -0.36
C SER A 27 -17.44 -12.91 -1.66
N ARG A 28 -16.55 -12.88 -2.67
CA ARG A 28 -16.75 -12.28 -3.99
C ARG A 28 -15.67 -12.80 -4.94
N HIS A 29 -16.02 -13.03 -6.21
CA HIS A 29 -15.14 -13.61 -7.24
C HIS A 29 -13.73 -12.97 -7.26
N ARG A 30 -13.65 -11.63 -7.22
CA ARG A 30 -12.42 -10.82 -7.24
C ARG A 30 -11.43 -11.03 -6.08
N LYS A 31 -11.77 -11.78 -5.02
CA LYS A 31 -10.83 -12.07 -3.92
C LYS A 31 -9.92 -13.28 -4.18
N PHE A 32 -10.21 -14.06 -5.21
CA PHE A 32 -9.43 -15.25 -5.55
C PHE A 32 -8.04 -14.88 -6.11
N THR A 33 -7.96 -13.88 -7.00
CA THR A 33 -6.71 -13.33 -7.53
C THR A 33 -6.88 -11.83 -7.87
N ARG A 34 -5.75 -11.10 -7.94
CA ARG A 34 -5.75 -9.68 -8.35
C ARG A 34 -5.69 -9.47 -9.87
N GLU A 35 -5.34 -10.53 -10.60
CA GLU A 35 -5.19 -10.57 -12.05
C GLU A 35 -6.19 -11.56 -12.65
N LEU A 36 -6.84 -11.16 -13.75
CA LEU A 36 -7.87 -11.94 -14.43
C LEU A 36 -7.32 -13.24 -15.01
N MET A 37 -6.18 -13.19 -15.68
CA MET A 37 -5.58 -14.39 -16.27
C MET A 37 -5.20 -15.42 -15.19
N ALA A 38 -4.66 -14.96 -14.05
CA ALA A 38 -4.40 -15.81 -12.91
C ALA A 38 -5.70 -16.42 -12.32
N GLN A 39 -6.83 -15.69 -12.43
CA GLN A 39 -8.14 -16.17 -12.00
C GLN A 39 -8.62 -17.35 -12.84
N GLU A 40 -8.61 -17.20 -14.16
CA GLU A 40 -9.09 -18.22 -15.09
C GLU A 40 -8.19 -19.47 -15.10
N LEU A 41 -6.87 -19.26 -15.03
CA LEU A 41 -5.92 -20.35 -14.85
C LEU A 41 -6.12 -21.08 -13.53
N GLY A 42 -6.36 -20.34 -12.44
CA GLY A 42 -6.62 -20.93 -11.13
C GLY A 42 -7.93 -21.73 -11.09
N VAL A 43 -9.00 -21.25 -11.73
CA VAL A 43 -10.26 -22.01 -11.86
C VAL A 43 -10.03 -23.28 -12.67
N THR A 44 -9.34 -23.19 -13.81
CA THR A 44 -9.01 -24.35 -14.65
C THR A 44 -8.16 -25.38 -13.90
N LEU A 45 -7.19 -24.92 -13.10
CA LEU A 45 -6.34 -25.76 -12.29
C LEU A 45 -7.12 -26.49 -11.19
N LEU A 46 -8.09 -25.82 -10.56
CA LEU A 46 -8.97 -26.41 -9.55
C LEU A 46 -9.87 -27.50 -10.17
N ILE A 47 -10.41 -27.25 -11.37
CA ILE A 47 -11.17 -28.24 -12.15
C ILE A 47 -10.31 -29.48 -12.42
N SER A 48 -9.07 -29.29 -12.90
CA SER A 48 -8.14 -30.41 -13.19
C SER A 48 -7.81 -31.27 -11.95
N ARG A 49 -7.93 -30.70 -10.75
CA ARG A 49 -7.69 -31.38 -9.47
C ARG A 49 -8.96 -31.94 -8.84
N GLY A 50 -10.12 -31.79 -9.49
CA GLY A 50 -11.42 -32.23 -8.97
C GLY A 50 -11.91 -31.42 -7.76
N VAL A 51 -11.43 -30.18 -7.61
CA VAL A 51 -11.82 -29.29 -6.50
C VAL A 51 -12.91 -28.34 -6.97
N ARG A 52 -14.03 -28.29 -6.24
CA ARG A 52 -15.12 -27.34 -6.51
C ARG A 52 -14.90 -26.00 -5.83
N LEU A 53 -15.09 -24.90 -6.57
CA LEU A 53 -14.97 -23.54 -6.06
C LEU A 53 -16.35 -22.88 -5.95
N LEU A 54 -16.82 -22.72 -4.72
CA LEU A 54 -18.09 -22.05 -4.44
C LEU A 54 -17.84 -20.63 -3.94
N THR A 55 -18.59 -19.66 -4.48
CA THR A 55 -18.64 -18.32 -3.91
C THR A 55 -19.50 -18.33 -2.63
N ALA A 56 -19.32 -17.34 -1.78
CA ALA A 56 -20.20 -17.18 -0.61
C ALA A 56 -21.68 -16.91 -0.97
N SER A 57 -21.94 -16.51 -2.22
CA SER A 57 -23.29 -16.33 -2.76
C SER A 57 -23.93 -17.65 -3.21
N GLY A 58 -23.17 -18.76 -3.20
CA GLY A 58 -23.62 -20.07 -3.65
C GLY A 58 -23.31 -20.39 -5.11
N ASP A 59 -22.66 -19.47 -5.85
CA ASP A 59 -22.30 -19.72 -7.25
C ASP A 59 -21.14 -20.70 -7.34
N ASP A 60 -21.31 -21.76 -8.13
CA ASP A 60 -20.24 -22.67 -8.48
C ASP A 60 -19.45 -22.11 -9.67
N LEU A 61 -18.20 -21.69 -9.41
CA LEU A 61 -17.29 -21.17 -10.42
C LEU A 61 -16.60 -22.27 -11.24
N THR A 62 -16.67 -23.51 -10.77
CA THR A 62 -16.10 -24.71 -11.39
C THR A 62 -17.10 -25.50 -12.21
N ALA A 63 -18.41 -25.20 -12.07
CA ALA A 63 -19.47 -25.65 -12.95
C ALA A 63 -19.27 -25.01 -14.35
N SER A 64 -18.46 -25.71 -15.16
CA SER A 64 -18.00 -25.35 -16.51
C SER A 64 -18.85 -25.98 -17.62
N ASP A 65 -20.02 -26.49 -17.26
CA ASP A 65 -21.00 -27.15 -18.12
C ASP A 65 -21.71 -26.18 -19.08
N ASP A 66 -21.85 -24.90 -18.70
CA ASP A 66 -22.38 -23.87 -19.59
C ASP A 66 -21.25 -22.98 -20.18
N PRO A 67 -20.96 -23.08 -21.49
CA PRO A 67 -19.97 -22.22 -22.15
C PRO A 67 -20.31 -20.73 -22.04
N THR A 68 -21.59 -20.38 -21.94
CA THR A 68 -22.06 -18.99 -21.77
C THR A 68 -21.61 -18.40 -20.45
N ARG A 69 -21.71 -19.18 -19.36
CA ARG A 69 -21.28 -18.77 -18.02
C ARG A 69 -19.77 -18.52 -17.95
N LYS A 70 -18.97 -19.34 -18.64
CA LYS A 70 -17.52 -19.13 -18.77
C LYS A 70 -17.21 -17.84 -19.52
N MET A 71 -17.87 -17.61 -20.66
CA MET A 71 -17.70 -16.40 -21.46
C MET A 71 -18.05 -15.14 -20.66
N MET A 72 -19.22 -15.11 -20.00
CA MET A 72 -19.67 -13.94 -19.24
C MET A 72 -18.74 -13.60 -18.07
N ARG A 73 -18.19 -14.62 -17.40
CA ARG A 73 -17.20 -14.42 -16.34
C ARG A 73 -15.91 -13.77 -16.86
N GLN A 74 -15.42 -14.23 -18.02
CA GLN A 74 -14.23 -13.67 -18.66
C GLN A 74 -14.46 -12.21 -19.09
N ILE A 75 -15.61 -11.92 -19.71
CA ILE A 75 -15.98 -10.56 -20.12
C ILE A 75 -16.10 -9.63 -18.90
N ALA A 76 -16.81 -10.06 -17.85
CA ALA A 76 -16.96 -9.28 -16.62
C ALA A 76 -15.61 -9.01 -15.94
N GLY A 77 -14.72 -10.00 -15.94
CA GLY A 77 -13.37 -9.87 -15.44
C GLY A 77 -12.53 -8.87 -16.25
N ALA A 78 -12.59 -8.96 -17.58
CA ALA A 78 -11.86 -8.06 -18.48
C ALA A 78 -12.35 -6.61 -18.35
N PHE A 79 -13.66 -6.43 -18.19
CA PHE A 79 -14.26 -5.11 -17.97
C PHE A 79 -13.77 -4.47 -16.66
N ALA A 80 -13.72 -5.23 -15.57
CA ALA A 80 -13.23 -4.74 -14.29
C ALA A 80 -11.74 -4.35 -14.33
N GLU A 81 -10.93 -5.09 -15.09
CA GLU A 81 -9.52 -4.75 -15.32
C GLU A 81 -9.36 -3.49 -16.15
N TYR A 82 -10.12 -3.37 -17.24
CA TYR A 82 -10.16 -2.19 -18.10
C TYR A 82 -10.55 -0.93 -17.32
N GLU A 83 -11.61 -0.99 -16.50
CA GLU A 83 -12.07 0.17 -15.72
C GLU A 83 -10.98 0.64 -14.74
N LYS A 84 -10.33 -0.30 -14.05
CA LYS A 84 -9.21 0.00 -13.16
C LYS A 84 -8.06 0.65 -13.93
N ALA A 85 -7.65 0.09 -15.07
CA ALA A 85 -6.56 0.62 -15.89
C ALA A 85 -6.87 2.03 -16.40
N ARG A 86 -8.10 2.26 -16.86
CA ARG A 86 -8.59 3.57 -17.30
C ARG A 86 -8.56 4.60 -16.19
N LEU A 87 -9.03 4.26 -14.99
CA LEU A 87 -9.01 5.15 -13.83
C LEU A 87 -7.57 5.50 -13.41
N VAL A 88 -6.69 4.50 -13.33
CA VAL A 88 -5.27 4.71 -12.99
C VAL A 88 -4.56 5.56 -14.03
N SER A 89 -4.83 5.33 -15.32
CA SER A 89 -4.29 6.14 -16.42
C SER A 89 -4.73 7.60 -16.30
N LYS A 90 -6.03 7.86 -16.10
CA LYS A 90 -6.56 9.23 -15.92
C LYS A 90 -5.89 9.94 -14.75
N LEU A 91 -5.76 9.27 -13.60
CA LEU A 91 -5.11 9.84 -12.42
C LEU A 91 -3.61 10.08 -12.64
N ARG A 92 -2.93 9.18 -13.36
CA ARG A 92 -1.53 9.35 -13.72
C ARG A 92 -1.34 10.60 -14.57
N HIS A 93 -2.12 10.76 -15.64
CA HIS A 93 -2.05 11.95 -16.49
C HIS A 93 -2.33 13.25 -15.73
N ALA A 94 -3.29 13.24 -14.81
CA ALA A 94 -3.55 14.40 -13.96
C ALA A 94 -2.35 14.74 -13.06
N ARG A 95 -1.68 13.72 -12.49
CA ARG A 95 -0.47 13.91 -11.68
C ARG A 95 0.71 14.40 -12.51
N ASP A 96 0.89 13.89 -13.72
CA ASP A 96 1.99 14.29 -14.59
C ASP A 96 1.85 15.76 -15.03
N ARG A 97 0.63 16.23 -15.36
CA ARG A 97 0.35 17.66 -15.59
C ARG A 97 0.68 18.54 -14.37
N LEU A 98 0.40 18.07 -13.16
CA LEU A 98 0.76 18.79 -11.93
C LEU A 98 2.27 18.73 -11.63
N ARG A 99 3.00 17.75 -12.14
CA ARG A 99 4.47 17.70 -12.01
C ARG A 99 5.13 18.72 -12.93
N GLU A 100 4.57 18.96 -14.11
CA GLU A 100 5.03 19.99 -15.06
C GLU A 100 4.96 21.40 -14.47
N THR A 101 4.01 21.68 -13.58
CA THR A 101 3.92 22.97 -12.87
C THR A 101 4.96 23.13 -11.75
N GLY A 102 5.79 22.11 -11.49
CA GLY A 102 6.83 22.14 -10.46
C GLY A 102 6.31 21.97 -9.03
N VAL A 103 5.01 21.74 -8.85
CA VAL A 103 4.40 21.50 -7.53
C VAL A 103 4.63 20.07 -7.09
N LYS A 104 4.80 19.86 -5.78
CA LYS A 104 4.92 18.53 -5.21
C LYS A 104 3.58 17.80 -5.25
N VAL A 105 3.48 16.79 -6.11
CA VAL A 105 2.23 16.05 -6.39
C VAL A 105 2.01 14.84 -5.47
N GLU A 106 3.10 14.24 -4.97
CA GLU A 106 3.05 12.97 -4.25
C GLU A 106 3.90 12.99 -2.95
N GLY A 107 3.61 12.04 -2.07
CA GLY A 107 4.34 11.81 -0.83
C GLY A 107 3.89 12.68 0.35
N ARG A 108 4.52 12.48 1.50
CA ARG A 108 4.23 13.24 2.72
C ARG A 108 4.68 14.69 2.58
N LYS A 109 3.83 15.65 2.97
CA LYS A 109 4.22 17.06 3.09
C LYS A 109 5.50 17.18 3.92
N SER A 110 6.50 17.86 3.38
CA SER A 110 7.79 18.06 4.02
C SER A 110 7.66 19.00 5.21
N HIS A 111 8.64 18.99 6.11
CA HIS A 111 8.67 19.95 7.21
C HIS A 111 8.77 21.40 6.72
N ALA A 112 9.34 21.64 5.54
CA ALA A 112 9.34 22.97 4.92
C ALA A 112 7.93 23.45 4.54
N GLU A 113 7.04 22.52 4.16
CA GLU A 113 5.64 22.83 3.81
C GLU A 113 4.74 22.91 5.06
N LYS A 114 5.02 22.10 6.09
CA LYS A 114 4.20 22.07 7.32
C LYS A 114 4.60 23.12 8.36
N ARG A 115 5.91 23.34 8.52
CA ARG A 115 6.52 24.13 9.60
C ARG A 115 7.76 24.88 9.08
N PRO A 116 7.57 25.89 8.21
CA PRO A 116 8.69 26.64 7.64
C PRO A 116 9.56 27.34 8.71
N GLU A 117 8.97 27.71 9.85
CA GLU A 117 9.65 28.33 10.99
C GLU A 117 10.75 27.42 11.57
N VAL A 118 10.45 26.13 11.71
CA VAL A 118 11.40 25.13 12.24
C VAL A 118 12.58 24.95 11.29
N VAL A 119 12.32 24.94 9.98
CA VAL A 119 13.38 24.79 8.97
C VAL A 119 14.28 26.04 8.93
N LYS A 120 13.70 27.24 9.06
CA LYS A 120 14.47 28.49 9.10
C LYS A 120 15.39 28.54 10.32
N GLU A 121 14.89 28.17 11.49
CA GLU A 121 15.69 28.17 12.72
C GLU A 121 16.76 27.08 12.69
N ALA A 122 16.42 25.88 12.23
CA ALA A 122 17.38 24.79 12.04
C ALA A 122 18.53 25.20 11.10
N ARG A 123 18.23 25.95 10.03
CA ARG A 123 19.25 26.49 9.11
C ARG A 123 20.11 27.55 9.78
N ARG A 124 19.52 28.45 10.56
CA ARG A 124 20.26 29.49 11.31
C ARG A 124 21.30 28.86 12.22
N LEU A 125 20.88 27.89 13.03
CA LEU A 125 21.76 27.16 13.95
C LEU A 125 22.83 26.37 13.20
N ARG A 126 22.50 25.79 12.04
CA ARG A 126 23.48 25.07 11.22
C ARG A 126 24.55 25.99 10.63
N ARG A 127 24.16 27.20 10.19
CA ARG A 127 25.11 28.23 9.70
C ARG A 127 26.04 28.73 10.80
N ALA A 128 25.57 28.76 12.05
CA ALA A 128 26.38 29.07 13.22
C ALA A 128 27.38 27.95 13.60
N GLY A 129 27.41 26.82 12.88
CA GLY A 129 28.41 25.76 13.07
C GLY A 129 27.98 24.62 14.00
N PHE A 130 26.75 24.61 14.52
CA PHE A 130 26.29 23.54 15.42
C PHE A 130 26.09 22.18 14.71
N SER A 131 26.36 21.09 15.43
CA SER A 131 26.11 19.71 14.97
C SER A 131 24.60 19.42 14.86
N TYR A 132 24.21 18.43 14.05
CA TYR A 132 22.79 18.11 13.85
C TYR A 132 22.07 17.68 15.15
N ASP A 133 22.77 17.00 16.05
CA ASP A 133 22.22 16.62 17.36
C ASP A 133 22.01 17.84 18.26
N LYS A 134 23.00 18.75 18.31
CA LYS A 134 22.90 19.98 19.11
C LYS A 134 21.81 20.92 18.56
N VAL A 135 21.64 20.97 17.24
CA VAL A 135 20.51 21.66 16.61
C VAL A 135 19.16 21.06 17.04
N ALA A 136 19.05 19.73 17.10
CA ALA A 136 17.82 19.08 17.52
C ALA A 136 17.46 19.37 18.99
N GLU A 137 18.47 19.44 19.86
CA GLU A 137 18.32 19.81 21.26
C GLU A 137 17.88 21.27 21.42
N MET A 138 18.56 22.20 20.74
CA MET A 138 18.20 23.62 20.77
C MET A 138 16.80 23.89 20.19
N LEU A 139 16.39 23.13 19.17
CA LEU A 139 15.02 23.19 18.64
C LEU A 139 13.99 22.70 19.66
N ALA A 140 14.29 21.63 20.38
CA ALA A 140 13.42 21.13 21.45
C ALA A 140 13.30 22.13 22.60
N GLY A 141 14.40 22.77 23.01
CA GLY A 141 14.39 23.83 24.02
C GLY A 141 13.56 25.06 23.63
N LYS A 142 13.41 25.32 22.33
CA LYS A 142 12.52 26.37 21.79
C LYS A 142 11.07 25.91 21.59
N GLY A 143 10.71 24.70 22.03
CA GLY A 143 9.36 24.13 21.90
C GLY A 143 9.05 23.56 20.51
N HIS A 144 10.03 23.46 19.61
CA HIS A 144 9.86 22.82 18.31
C HIS A 144 10.02 21.30 18.43
N LEU A 145 8.91 20.63 18.73
CA LEU A 145 8.84 19.18 18.86
C LEU A 145 8.26 18.51 17.61
N ASN A 146 8.47 17.20 17.51
CA ASN A 146 7.89 16.37 16.47
C ASN A 146 6.37 16.11 16.73
N GLU A 147 5.70 15.43 15.79
CA GLU A 147 4.26 15.10 15.92
C GLU A 147 3.93 14.21 17.14
N ARG A 148 4.93 13.57 17.75
CA ARG A 148 4.82 12.72 18.96
C ARG A 148 5.27 13.46 20.23
N GLY A 149 5.54 14.76 20.17
CA GLY A 149 6.01 15.54 21.31
C GLY A 149 7.47 15.27 21.73
N GLN A 150 8.26 14.60 20.90
CA GLN A 150 9.68 14.33 21.19
C GLN A 150 10.59 15.27 20.39
N ARG A 151 11.85 15.37 20.83
CA ARG A 151 12.90 16.06 20.05
C ARG A 151 13.05 15.47 18.65
N PHE A 152 13.48 16.30 17.70
CA PHE A 152 13.80 15.81 16.36
C PHE A 152 15.03 14.89 16.42
N ASN A 153 15.08 13.87 15.56
CA ASN A 153 16.30 13.08 15.36
C ASN A 153 17.24 13.87 14.43
N ALA A 154 18.57 13.78 14.62
CA ALA A 154 19.55 14.37 13.70
C ALA A 154 19.31 14.02 12.23
N LYS A 155 18.84 12.80 11.91
CA LYS A 155 18.47 12.42 10.53
C LYS A 155 17.30 13.23 10.00
N SER A 156 16.32 13.54 10.85
CA SER A 156 15.18 14.39 10.50
C SER A 156 15.62 15.84 10.29
N VAL A 157 16.48 16.39 11.14
CA VAL A 157 17.05 17.73 10.96
C VAL A 157 17.88 17.81 9.67
N ARG A 158 18.71 16.79 9.39
CA ARG A 158 19.45 16.69 8.12
C ARG A 158 18.51 16.63 6.91
N ALA A 159 17.36 15.97 7.03
CA ALA A 159 16.37 15.91 5.96
C ALA A 159 15.66 17.26 5.72
N MET A 160 15.56 18.14 6.73
CA MET A 160 15.06 19.51 6.59
C MET A 160 16.02 20.41 5.79
N MET A 161 17.31 20.07 5.76
CA MET A 161 18.31 20.82 5.00
C MET A 161 18.22 20.53 3.50
N PRO A 162 18.43 21.53 2.63
CA PRO A 162 18.51 21.33 1.19
C PRO A 162 19.70 20.43 0.86
N LYS A 163 19.62 19.68 -0.26
CA LYS A 163 20.65 18.69 -0.62
C LYS A 163 22.06 19.29 -0.71
N SER A 164 22.19 20.55 -1.14
CA SER A 164 23.45 21.29 -1.21
C SER A 164 24.13 21.43 0.16
N GLU A 165 23.36 21.80 1.20
CA GLU A 165 23.87 22.06 2.55
C GLU A 165 24.12 20.78 3.38
N ARG A 166 23.68 19.60 2.90
CA ARG A 166 23.88 18.31 3.60
C ARG A 166 25.31 17.77 3.54
N ARG A 167 26.14 18.29 2.64
CA ARG A 167 27.53 17.87 2.41
C ARG A 167 28.56 18.77 3.08
N ALA A 168 28.17 19.94 3.57
CA ALA A 168 29.08 20.83 4.28
C ALA A 168 29.61 20.11 5.53
N ARG A 169 30.93 19.85 5.56
CA ARG A 169 31.62 19.41 6.79
C ARG A 169 31.29 20.44 7.86
N THR A 170 30.78 19.97 9.00
CA THR A 170 30.72 20.85 10.17
C THR A 170 32.17 21.20 10.51
N PRO A 171 32.56 22.48 10.58
CA PRO A 171 33.81 22.82 11.23
C PRO A 171 33.73 22.26 12.66
N SER A 172 34.78 21.57 13.11
CA SER A 172 34.90 21.14 14.50
C SER A 172 35.00 22.39 15.36
N VAL A 173 33.87 22.85 15.88
CA VAL A 173 33.87 23.83 16.96
C VAL A 173 34.03 23.02 18.23
N ASP A 174 35.21 23.09 18.83
CA ASP A 174 35.46 22.57 20.18
C ASP A 174 34.52 23.32 21.13
N ILE A 175 33.49 22.62 21.61
CA ILE A 175 32.54 23.16 22.57
C ILE A 175 33.06 22.75 23.94
N GLU A 176 33.71 23.66 24.65
CA GLU A 176 33.88 23.54 26.10
C GLU A 176 32.49 23.59 26.77
N PRO A 177 32.18 22.67 27.68
CA PRO A 177 30.95 22.73 28.45
C PRO A 177 31.05 23.84 29.51
N ALA A 178 30.03 24.70 29.57
CA ALA A 178 29.76 25.60 30.69
C ALA A 178 28.84 24.93 31.70
#